data_AF-A0A286A0A6-F1
#
_entry.id   AF-A0A286A0A6-F1
#
_cell.length_a   1.000
_cell.length_b   1.000
_cell.length_c   1.000
_cell.angle_alpha   90.00
_cell.angle_beta   90.00
_cell.angle_gamma   90.00
#
_symmetry.space_group_name_H-M   'P 1'
#
loop_
_entity.id
_entity.type
_entity.pdbx_description
1 polymer ?
#
loop_
_entity_poly.entity_id
_entity_poly.type
_entity_poly.pdbx_seq_one_letter_code
_entity_poly.pdbx_strand_id
1 'polypeptide(L)'
;MQGINKAKHAHLTDALHNLQQIVKQRSLDEECLQQATTYGTALANSYSTYEKLLTELAQQIEAYEALFTEVKVQFLGKKLKELKKQAVLQQPSLSVLMESVRLAYSG
;
A
#
# COMPACT_ATOMS: atom_id res chain seq x y z
N MET A 1 3.64 -7.74 -7.64
CA MET A 1 3.55 -8.61 -6.45
C MET A 1 2.52 -9.68 -6.71
N GLN A 2 2.87 -10.97 -6.61
CA GLN A 2 1.87 -12.04 -6.60
C GLN A 2 1.28 -12.10 -5.19
N GLY A 3 0.03 -11.63 -5.02
CA GLY A 3 -0.70 -11.75 -3.76
C GLY A 3 -1.24 -13.15 -3.54
N ILE A 4 -1.64 -13.46 -2.29
CA ILE A 4 -2.38 -14.69 -2.03
C ILE A 4 -3.74 -14.57 -2.74
N ASN A 5 -4.05 -15.55 -3.60
CA ASN A 5 -5.31 -15.56 -4.33
C ASN A 5 -6.45 -16.02 -3.40
N LYS A 6 -7.35 -15.11 -3.05
CA LYS A 6 -8.51 -15.36 -2.19
C LYS A 6 -9.37 -16.54 -2.66
N ALA A 7 -9.61 -16.66 -3.97
CA ALA A 7 -10.39 -17.77 -4.51
C ALA A 7 -9.67 -19.11 -4.33
N LYS A 8 -8.36 -19.17 -4.61
CA LYS A 8 -7.56 -20.39 -4.37
C LYS A 8 -7.54 -20.78 -2.89
N HIS A 9 -7.42 -19.79 -1.99
CA HIS A 9 -7.50 -20.02 -0.55
C HIS A 9 -8.87 -20.59 -0.15
N ALA A 10 -9.97 -19.94 -0.57
CA ALA A 10 -11.33 -20.39 -0.28
C ALA A 10 -11.57 -21.82 -0.77
N HIS A 11 -11.23 -22.11 -2.03
CA HIS A 11 -11.37 -23.45 -2.59
C HIS A 11 -10.61 -24.53 -1.81
N LEU A 12 -9.39 -24.23 -1.37
CA LEU A 12 -8.59 -25.20 -0.62
C LEU A 12 -9.14 -25.41 0.80
N THR A 13 -9.59 -24.34 1.46
CA THR A 13 -10.24 -24.41 2.78
C THR A 13 -11.55 -25.20 2.72
N ASP A 14 -12.36 -24.97 1.69
CA ASP A 14 -13.61 -25.71 1.46
C ASP A 14 -13.33 -27.19 1.19
N ALA A 15 -12.29 -27.50 0.40
CA ALA A 15 -11.89 -28.88 0.14
C ALA A 15 -11.44 -29.61 1.42
N LEU A 16 -10.66 -28.94 2.28
CA LEU A 16 -10.25 -29.49 3.58
C LEU A 16 -11.44 -29.68 4.52
N HIS A 17 -12.39 -28.73 4.53
CA HIS A 17 -13.61 -28.87 5.32
C HIS A 17 -14.43 -30.08 4.85
N ASN A 18 -14.62 -30.23 3.54
CA ASN A 18 -15.34 -31.36 2.97
C ASN A 18 -14.65 -32.69 3.30
N LEU A 19 -13.31 -32.74 3.24
CA LEU A 19 -12.54 -33.91 3.65
C LEU A 19 -12.80 -34.27 5.12
N GLN A 20 -12.73 -33.29 6.02
CA GLN A 20 -13.01 -33.50 7.45
C GLN A 20 -14.43 -34.05 7.68
N GLN A 21 -15.43 -33.52 6.96
CA GLN A 21 -16.82 -34.00 7.07
C GLN A 21 -16.94 -35.46 6.62
N ILE A 22 -16.34 -35.83 5.49
CA ILE A 22 -16.38 -37.20 4.97
C ILE A 22 -15.69 -38.16 5.94
N VAL A 23 -14.52 -37.79 6.45
CA VAL A 23 -13.73 -38.60 7.38
C VAL A 23 -14.50 -38.81 8.69
N LYS A 24 -15.10 -37.75 9.25
CA LYS A 24 -15.96 -37.83 10.45
C LYS A 24 -17.19 -38.71 10.23
N GLN A 25 -17.92 -38.52 9.13
CA GLN A 25 -19.17 -39.23 8.85
C GLN A 25 -18.95 -40.74 8.67
N ARG A 26 -17.81 -41.12 8.10
CA ARG A 26 -17.49 -42.52 7.84
C ARG A 26 -16.65 -43.17 8.95
N SER A 27 -16.38 -42.43 10.03
CA SER A 27 -15.45 -42.84 11.11
C SER A 27 -14.12 -43.35 10.56
N LEU A 28 -13.62 -42.67 9.52
CA LEU A 28 -12.37 -43.00 8.87
C LEU A 28 -11.22 -42.33 9.61
N ASP A 29 -10.06 -42.98 9.54
CA ASP A 29 -8.72 -42.46 9.85
C ASP A 29 -8.66 -41.14 10.63
N GLU A 30 -8.49 -41.27 11.95
CA GLU A 30 -8.35 -40.15 12.88
C GLU A 30 -7.10 -39.31 12.59
N GLU A 31 -6.03 -39.92 12.04
CA GLU A 31 -4.82 -39.19 11.66
C GLU A 31 -5.09 -38.26 10.47
N CYS A 32 -5.83 -38.73 9.47
CA CYS A 32 -6.26 -37.90 8.35
C CYS A 32 -7.10 -36.71 8.83
N LEU A 33 -8.00 -36.93 9.80
CA LEU A 33 -8.82 -35.87 10.37
C LEU A 33 -7.96 -34.82 11.11
N GLN A 34 -7.00 -35.28 11.92
CA GLN A 34 -6.07 -34.44 12.63
C GLN A 34 -5.25 -33.59 11.65
N GLN A 35 -4.68 -34.20 10.62
CA GLN A 35 -3.88 -33.52 9.60
C GLN A 35 -4.70 -32.48 8.83
N ALA A 36 -5.92 -32.83 8.38
CA ALA A 36 -6.80 -31.89 7.70
C ALA A 36 -7.17 -30.69 8.59
N THR A 37 -7.33 -30.92 9.91
CA THR A 37 -7.60 -29.86 10.89
C THR A 37 -6.37 -28.96 11.08
N THR A 38 -5.18 -29.54 11.21
CA THR A 38 -3.92 -28.80 11.29
C THR A 38 -3.68 -27.95 10.05
N TYR A 39 -3.86 -28.50 8.85
CA TYR A 39 -3.70 -27.75 7.60
C TYR A 39 -4.72 -26.64 7.45
N GLY A 40 -5.99 -26.90 7.76
CA GLY A 40 -7.04 -25.87 7.74
C GLY A 40 -6.72 -24.69 8.67
N THR A 41 -6.25 -24.99 9.88
CA THR A 41 -5.85 -23.99 10.87
C THR A 41 -4.63 -23.18 10.40
N ALA A 42 -3.62 -23.86 9.87
CA ALA A 42 -2.42 -23.22 9.35
C ALA A 42 -2.73 -22.27 8.17
N LEU A 43 -3.58 -22.70 7.24
CA LEU A 43 -4.02 -21.88 6.11
C LEU A 43 -4.81 -20.65 6.57
N ALA A 44 -5.75 -20.82 7.50
CA ALA A 44 -6.52 -19.70 8.05
C ALA A 44 -5.63 -18.67 8.75
N ASN A 45 -4.69 -19.13 9.58
CA ASN A 45 -3.73 -18.27 10.26
C ASN A 45 -2.83 -17.51 9.28
N SER A 46 -2.29 -18.22 8.28
CA SER A 46 -1.42 -17.61 7.27
C SER A 46 -2.17 -16.56 6.43
N TYR A 47 -3.41 -16.85 6.02
CA TYR A 47 -4.24 -15.93 5.26
C TYR A 47 -4.64 -14.70 6.09
N SER A 48 -4.99 -14.89 7.37
CA SER A 48 -5.27 -13.76 8.28
C SER A 48 -4.05 -12.85 8.49
N THR A 49 -2.86 -13.42 8.67
CA THR A 49 -1.62 -12.64 8.76
C THR A 49 -1.36 -11.86 7.47
N TYR A 50 -1.60 -12.48 6.31
CA TYR A 50 -1.48 -11.80 5.03
C TYR A 50 -2.42 -10.59 4.92
N GLU A 51 -3.70 -10.72 5.31
CA GLU A 51 -4.66 -9.62 5.29
C GLU A 51 -4.26 -8.47 6.23
N LYS A 52 -3.70 -8.79 7.40
CA LYS A 52 -3.15 -7.78 8.33
C LYS A 52 -1.99 -7.01 7.69
N LEU A 53 -1.03 -7.73 7.10
CA LEU A 53 0.11 -7.11 6.43
C LEU A 53 -0.31 -6.21 5.26
N LEU A 54 -1.34 -6.60 4.50
CA LEU A 54 -1.90 -5.74 3.46
C LEU A 54 -2.50 -4.45 4.03
N THR A 55 -3.16 -4.55 5.18
CA THR A 55 -3.77 -3.39 5.86
C THR A 55 -2.69 -2.44 6.37
N GLU A 56 -1.66 -2.98 7.03
CA GLU A 56 -0.50 -2.21 7.51
C GLU A 56 0.23 -1.53 6.34
N LEU A 57 0.42 -2.24 5.23
CA LEU A 57 1.04 -1.67 4.04
C LEU A 57 0.20 -0.53 3.45
N ALA A 58 -1.11 -0.67 3.39
CA ALA A 58 -2.01 0.37 2.90
C ALA A 58 -1.92 1.64 3.78
N GLN A 59 -1.90 1.46 5.11
CA GLN A 59 -1.72 2.57 6.06
C GLN A 59 -0.38 3.27 5.87
N GLN A 60 0.71 2.51 5.65
CA GLN A 60 2.02 3.09 5.43
C GLN A 60 2.12 3.87 4.12
N ILE A 61 1.45 3.39 3.06
CA ILE A 61 1.35 4.11 1.78
C ILE A 61 0.60 5.42 1.97
N GLU A 62 -0.54 5.40 2.65
CA GLU A 62 -1.33 6.61 2.92
C GLU A 62 -0.54 7.64 3.74
N ALA A 63 0.15 7.19 4.80
CA ALA A 63 1.00 8.05 5.61
C ALA A 63 2.14 8.68 4.79
N TYR A 64 2.75 7.90 3.90
CA TYR A 64 3.79 8.40 3.00
C TYR A 64 3.24 9.45 2.03
N GLU A 65 2.09 9.21 1.40
CA GLU A 65 1.48 10.13 0.45
C GLU A 65 1.07 11.45 1.13
N ALA A 66 0.55 11.38 2.35
CA ALA A 66 0.25 12.54 3.17
C ALA A 66 1.50 13.38 3.45
N LEU A 67 2.57 12.74 3.94
CA LEU A 67 3.84 13.40 4.22
C LEU A 67 4.47 13.99 2.94
N PHE A 68 4.45 13.24 1.84
CA PHE A 68 4.97 13.70 0.55
C PHE A 68 4.23 14.95 0.09
N THR A 69 2.91 14.97 0.21
CA THR A 69 2.07 16.13 -0.16
C THR A 69 2.37 17.33 0.73
N GLU A 70 2.49 17.13 2.04
CA GLU A 70 2.85 18.17 2.99
C GLU A 70 4.22 18.78 2.64
N VAL A 71 5.24 17.95 2.47
CA VAL A 71 6.60 18.40 2.17
C VAL A 71 6.67 19.11 0.81
N LYS A 72 6.11 18.49 -0.25
CA LYS A 72 6.22 19.01 -1.61
C LYS A 72 5.37 20.26 -1.82
N VAL A 73 4.09 20.21 -1.45
CA VAL A 73 3.12 21.25 -1.80
C VAL A 73 3.11 22.34 -0.72
N GLN A 74 3.00 21.94 0.55
CA GLN A 74 2.78 22.89 1.64
C GLN A 74 4.09 23.54 2.09
N PHE A 75 5.17 22.77 2.21
CA PHE A 75 6.44 23.32 2.68
C PHE A 75 7.28 23.86 1.53
N LEU A 76 7.78 23.00 0.64
CA LEU A 76 8.70 23.40 -0.43
C LEU A 76 8.06 24.42 -1.38
N GLY A 77 6.84 24.18 -1.83
CA GLY A 77 6.11 25.09 -2.71
C GLY A 77 5.94 26.50 -2.11
N LYS A 78 5.62 26.60 -0.82
CA LYS A 78 5.49 27.90 -0.15
C LYS A 78 6.84 28.54 0.11
N LYS A 79 7.83 27.79 0.59
CA LYS A 79 9.18 28.30 0.86
C LYS A 79 9.87 28.82 -0.39
N LEU A 80 9.76 28.12 -1.51
CA LEU A 80 10.30 28.60 -2.78
C LEU A 80 9.61 29.88 -3.27
N LYS A 81 8.29 30.02 -3.07
CA LYS A 81 7.56 31.26 -3.38
C LYS A 81 7.99 32.42 -2.48
N GLU A 82 8.15 32.19 -1.18
CA GLU A 82 8.65 33.18 -0.23
C GLU A 82 10.05 33.65 -0.59
N LEU A 83 10.97 32.72 -0.84
CA LEU A 83 12.34 33.02 -1.23
C LEU A 83 12.40 33.79 -2.56
N LYS A 84 11.58 33.40 -3.55
CA LYS A 84 11.47 34.16 -4.81
C LYS A 84 11.00 35.60 -4.56
N LYS A 85 10.00 35.80 -3.70
CA LYS A 85 9.49 37.14 -3.36
C LYS A 85 10.56 37.98 -2.66
N GLN A 86 11.29 37.39 -1.72
CA GLN A 86 12.40 38.07 -1.02
C GLN A 86 13.54 38.43 -1.97
N ALA A 87 13.93 37.52 -2.87
CA ALA A 87 14.98 37.78 -3.87
C ALA A 87 14.60 38.94 -4.81
N VAL A 88 13.34 38.98 -5.27
CA VAL A 88 12.84 40.09 -6.11
C VAL A 88 12.80 41.42 -5.33
N LEU A 89 12.41 41.40 -4.05
CA LEU A 89 12.41 42.60 -3.21
C LEU A 89 13.83 43.12 -2.92
N GLN A 90 14.81 42.22 -2.76
CA GLN A 90 16.20 42.59 -2.50
C GLN A 90 16.96 43.00 -3.75
N GLN A 91 16.58 42.47 -4.93
CA GLN A 91 17.17 42.83 -6.22
C GLN A 91 16.06 43.01 -7.28
N PRO A 92 15.46 44.20 -7.38
CA PRO A 92 14.39 44.47 -8.36
C PRO A 92 14.87 44.40 -9.83
N SER A 93 16.17 44.48 -10.09
CA SER A 93 16.75 44.21 -11.41
C SER A 93 16.57 42.75 -11.85
N LEU A 94 16.41 41.82 -10.91
CA LEU A 94 16.26 40.39 -11.16
C LEU A 94 14.86 40.04 -11.69
N SER A 95 13.81 40.77 -11.27
CA SER A 95 12.47 40.60 -11.87
C SER A 95 12.43 41.11 -13.31
N VAL A 96 13.06 42.25 -13.58
CA VAL A 96 13.18 42.80 -14.95
C VAL A 96 13.96 41.84 -15.86
N LEU A 97 15.02 41.21 -15.34
CA LEU A 97 15.81 40.21 -16.07
C LEU A 97 15.01 38.93 -16.35
N MET A 98 14.25 38.43 -15.37
CA MET A 98 13.39 37.25 -15.56
C MET A 98 12.29 37.49 -16.60
N GLU A 99 11.72 38.69 -16.64
CA GLU A 99 10.65 39.06 -17.56
C GLU A 99 11.16 39.26 -19.00
N SER A 100 12.35 39.86 -19.16
CA SER A 100 13.02 39.98 -20.45
C SER A 100 13.51 38.64 -20.99
N VAL A 101 14.00 37.72 -20.14
CA VAL A 101 14.31 36.34 -20.55
C VAL A 101 13.05 35.58 -20.96
N ARG A 102 11.94 35.70 -20.21
CA ARG A 102 10.69 35.05 -20.60
C ARG A 102 10.21 35.55 -21.97
N LEU A 103 10.18 36.87 -22.18
CA LEU A 103 9.76 37.48 -23.47
C LEU A 103 10.66 37.06 -24.64
N ALA A 104 11.96 36.90 -24.41
CA ALA A 104 12.92 36.51 -25.45
C ALA A 104 12.80 35.03 -25.89
N TYR A 105 12.27 34.15 -25.03
CA TYR A 105 12.27 32.70 -25.26
C TYR A 105 10.87 32.06 -25.26
N SER A 106 9.79 32.83 -25.14
CA SER A 106 8.41 32.35 -25.31
C SER A 106 7.77 32.73 -26.65
N GLY A 107 8.59 32.90 -27.70
CA GLY A 107 8.16 33.06 -29.09
C GLY A 107 8.01 31.72 -29.80
#